data_AF-A0A8T9B502-F1
#
_entry.id   AF-A0A8T9B502-F1
#
_cell.length_a   1.000
_cell.length_b   1.000
_cell.length_c   1.000
_cell.angle_alpha   90.00
_cell.angle_beta   90.00
_cell.angle_gamma   90.00
#
_symmetry.space_group_name_H-M   'P 1'
#
loop_
_entity.id
_entity.type
_entity.pdbx_description
1 polymer ?
#
loop_
_entity_poly.entity_id
_entity_poly.type
_entity_poly.pdbx_seq_one_letter_code
_entity_poly.pdbx_strand_id
1 'polypeptide(L)'
;MASTGRVEKPRAKKPPLKKWNLQDTVTIRAGDAATGRDLIAHRDLACYYSPVFKAAFNSRFIEGETQKYTLEDVSPAVARLLIHVS
;
A
#
# COMPACT_ATOMS: atom_id res chain seq x y z
N MET A 1 -25.25 -24.07 -49.20
CA MET A 1 -25.18 -24.17 -47.73
C MET A 1 -23.82 -23.62 -47.27
N ALA A 2 -23.77 -22.40 -46.75
CA ALA A 2 -22.52 -21.82 -46.24
C ALA A 2 -22.45 -22.05 -44.72
N SER A 3 -21.50 -22.88 -44.29
CA SER A 3 -21.23 -23.15 -42.87
C SER A 3 -20.40 -22.00 -42.30
N THR A 4 -20.98 -21.22 -41.39
CA THR A 4 -20.27 -20.20 -40.62
C THR A 4 -19.49 -20.86 -39.49
N GLY A 5 -18.18 -21.04 -39.70
CA GLY A 5 -17.27 -21.50 -38.65
C GLY A 5 -17.20 -20.48 -37.51
N ARG A 6 -17.49 -20.91 -36.28
CA ARG A 6 -17.26 -20.08 -35.08
C ARG A 6 -15.75 -19.94 -34.85
N VAL A 7 -15.26 -18.71 -34.89
CA VAL A 7 -13.91 -18.37 -34.43
C VAL A 7 -13.91 -18.41 -32.90
N GLU A 8 -13.30 -19.44 -32.31
CA GLU A 8 -13.06 -19.47 -30.87
C GLU A 8 -12.03 -18.39 -30.50
N LYS A 9 -12.42 -17.46 -29.63
CA LYS A 9 -11.50 -16.45 -29.11
C LYS A 9 -10.50 -17.11 -28.15
N PRO A 10 -9.18 -16.88 -28.30
CA PRO A 10 -8.20 -17.46 -27.40
C PRO A 10 -8.46 -17.00 -25.96
N ARG A 11 -8.47 -17.96 -25.04
CA ARG A 11 -8.64 -17.71 -23.60
C ARG A 11 -7.49 -16.81 -23.12
N ALA A 12 -7.84 -15.61 -22.64
CA ALA A 12 -6.86 -14.69 -22.08
C ALA A 12 -6.07 -15.38 -20.95
N LYS A 13 -4.73 -15.37 -21.05
CA LYS A 13 -3.87 -15.88 -19.99
C LYS A 13 -4.08 -15.03 -18.74
N LYS A 14 -4.31 -15.67 -17.59
CA LYS A 14 -4.45 -14.96 -16.31
C LYS A 14 -3.17 -14.15 -16.06
N PRO A 15 -3.28 -12.90 -15.57
CA PRO A 15 -2.10 -12.11 -15.24
C PRO A 15 -1.27 -12.86 -14.18
N PRO A 16 0.07 -12.76 -14.25
CA PRO A 16 0.92 -13.35 -13.23
C PRO A 16 0.58 -12.74 -11.87
N LEU A 17 0.61 -13.56 -10.82
CA LEU A 17 0.47 -13.08 -9.45
C LEU A 17 1.61 -12.09 -9.18
N LYS A 18 1.28 -10.92 -8.60
CA LYS A 18 2.27 -9.92 -8.21
C LYS A 18 3.23 -10.58 -7.21
N LYS A 19 4.52 -10.63 -7.55
CA LYS A 19 5.55 -11.09 -6.62
C LYS A 19 5.73 -10.02 -5.55
N TRP A 20 5.43 -10.34 -4.30
CA TRP A 20 5.53 -9.41 -3.18
C TRP A 20 7.00 -9.20 -2.81
N ASN A 21 7.41 -7.93 -2.69
CA ASN A 21 8.71 -7.58 -2.11
C ASN A 21 8.51 -7.38 -0.61
N LEU A 22 8.91 -8.37 0.20
CA LEU A 22 8.72 -8.34 1.66
C LEU A 22 9.48 -7.18 2.34
N GLN A 23 10.44 -6.56 1.65
CA GLN A 23 11.20 -5.41 2.15
C GLN A 23 10.58 -4.06 1.73
N ASP A 24 9.47 -4.06 0.99
CA ASP A 24 8.76 -2.84 0.59
C ASP A 24 7.89 -2.33 1.76
N THR A 25 8.53 -1.60 2.66
CA THR A 25 7.91 -1.08 3.89
C THR A 25 7.81 0.43 3.90
N VAL A 26 6.79 0.94 4.58
CA VAL A 26 6.58 2.36 4.86
C VAL A 26 6.63 2.60 6.37
N THR A 27 7.00 3.81 6.77
CA THR A 27 7.01 4.24 8.17
C THR A 27 5.87 5.21 8.42
N ILE A 28 5.05 4.93 9.43
CA ILE A 28 3.96 5.81 9.86
C ILE A 28 4.30 6.28 11.27
N ARG A 29 4.63 7.56 11.41
CA ARG A 29 4.90 8.19 12.71
C ARG A 29 3.59 8.70 13.28
N ALA A 30 3.18 8.22 14.45
CA ALA A 30 1.97 8.66 15.13
C ALA A 30 2.33 9.46 16.39
N GLY A 31 1.72 10.63 16.55
CA GLY A 31 1.94 11.56 17.65
C GLY A 31 2.83 12.74 17.24
N ASP A 32 2.97 13.70 18.16
CA ASP A 32 3.77 14.90 17.94
C ASP A 32 5.27 14.61 17.79
N ALA A 33 6.06 15.65 17.50
CA ALA A 33 7.50 15.51 17.31
C ALA A 33 8.22 14.91 18.54
N ALA A 34 7.76 15.21 19.76
CA ALA A 34 8.41 14.85 21.01
C ALA A 34 8.08 13.43 21.51
N THR A 35 6.85 12.99 21.31
CA THR A 35 6.28 11.74 21.86
C THR A 35 5.93 10.72 20.77
N GLY A 36 6.07 11.13 19.51
CA GLY A 36 5.69 10.32 18.36
C GLY A 36 6.47 9.00 18.27
N ARG A 37 5.78 7.96 17.80
CA ARG A 37 6.37 6.64 17.59
C ARG A 37 6.22 6.20 16.14
N ASP A 38 7.29 5.62 15.62
CA ASP A 38 7.31 5.05 14.28
C ASP A 38 6.70 3.64 14.30
N LEU A 39 5.81 3.40 13.34
CA LEU A 39 5.16 2.12 13.09
C LEU A 39 5.50 1.69 11.67
N ILE A 40 6.00 0.47 11.51
CA ILE A 40 6.42 -0.05 10.22
C ILE A 40 5.30 -0.94 9.66
N ALA A 41 4.92 -0.70 8.40
CA ALA A 41 3.93 -1.49 7.69
C ALA A 41 4.44 -1.88 6.30
N HIS A 42 3.96 -2.99 5.76
CA HIS A 42 4.18 -3.29 4.34
C HIS A 42 3.44 -2.26 3.48
N ARG A 43 4.12 -1.69 2.48
CA ARG A 43 3.60 -0.60 1.64
C ARG A 43 2.29 -0.93 0.97
N ASP A 44 2.23 -2.08 0.30
CA ASP A 44 1.00 -2.52 -0.40
C ASP A 44 -0.18 -2.69 0.57
N LEU A 45 0.05 -3.14 1.81
CA LEU A 45 -1.01 -3.30 2.81
C LEU A 45 -1.53 -1.91 3.25
N ALA A 46 -0.61 -1.00 3.56
CA ALA A 46 -0.95 0.38 3.92
C ALA A 46 -1.73 1.08 2.78
N CYS A 47 -1.28 0.93 1.54
CA CYS A 47 -1.92 1.53 0.36
C CYS A 47 -3.24 0.85 -0.01
N TYR A 48 -3.42 -0.43 0.31
CA TYR A 48 -4.68 -1.14 0.08
C TYR A 48 -5.78 -0.61 1.00
N TYR A 49 -5.48 -0.41 2.28
CA TYR A 49 -6.47 0.02 3.29
C TYR A 49 -6.63 1.53 3.42
N SER A 50 -5.67 2.34 2.94
CA SER A 50 -5.72 3.80 3.07
C SER A 50 -5.50 4.49 1.71
N PRO A 51 -6.54 5.12 1.15
CA PRO A 51 -6.39 5.97 -0.04
C PRO A 51 -5.40 7.12 0.18
N VAL A 52 -5.29 7.63 1.41
CA VAL A 52 -4.34 8.67 1.80
C VAL A 52 -2.91 8.15 1.67
N PHE A 53 -2.61 6.98 2.24
CA PHE A 53 -1.29 6.37 2.13
C PHE A 53 -0.97 5.98 0.68
N LYS A 54 -1.96 5.49 -0.06
CA LYS A 54 -1.80 5.23 -1.49
C LYS A 54 -1.45 6.49 -2.27
N ALA A 55 -2.09 7.61 -1.99
CA ALA A 55 -1.77 8.87 -2.65
C ALA A 55 -0.38 9.38 -2.23
N ALA A 56 -0.09 9.39 -0.93
CA ALA A 56 1.17 9.90 -0.37
C ALA A 56 2.38 9.09 -0.86
N PHE A 57 2.39 7.77 -0.64
CA PHE A 57 3.55 6.92 -0.94
C PHE A 57 3.77 6.66 -2.44
N ASN A 58 2.79 6.97 -3.30
CA ASN A 58 2.93 6.91 -4.75
C ASN A 58 3.06 8.29 -5.41
N SER A 59 3.30 9.33 -4.62
CA SER A 59 3.49 10.70 -5.11
C SER A 59 4.97 11.02 -5.37
N ARG A 60 5.21 12.23 -5.87
CA ARG A 60 6.55 12.86 -5.94
C ARG A 60 6.79 13.85 -4.78
N PHE A 61 5.98 13.79 -3.73
CA PHE A 61 6.18 14.58 -2.51
C PHE A 61 7.14 13.85 -1.55
N ILE A 62 7.45 14.51 -0.43
CA ILE A 62 8.43 14.00 0.54
C ILE A 62 8.04 12.63 1.10
N GLU A 63 6.74 12.32 1.24
CA GLU A 63 6.26 11.02 1.70
C GLU A 63 6.51 9.93 0.65
N GLY A 64 6.40 10.26 -0.64
CA GLY A 64 6.71 9.36 -1.75
C GLY A 64 8.21 9.09 -1.88
N GLU A 65 9.06 10.06 -1.57
CA GLU A 65 10.52 9.89 -1.60
C GLU A 65 11.05 9.17 -0.36
N THR A 66 10.57 9.55 0.82
CA THR A 66 11.07 9.03 2.11
C THR A 66 10.36 7.76 2.55
N GLN A 67 9.19 7.44 1.96
CA GLN A 67 8.30 6.38 2.42
C GLN A 67 7.91 6.55 3.91
N LYS A 68 7.82 7.81 4.37
CA LYS A 68 7.40 8.19 5.73
C LYS A 68 6.17 9.06 5.70
N TYR A 69 5.27 8.88 6.67
CA TYR A 69 4.07 9.71 6.84
C TYR A 69 3.86 10.01 8.33
N THR A 70 3.58 11.27 8.68
CA THR A 70 3.37 11.69 10.07
C THR A 70 1.89 11.97 10.33
N LEU A 71 1.37 11.43 11.44
CA LEU A 71 0.03 11.64 11.97
C LEU A 71 0.14 12.34 13.32
N GLU A 72 0.22 13.67 13.30
CA GLU A 72 0.52 14.49 14.49
C GLU A 72 -0.56 14.37 15.57
N ASP A 73 -1.83 14.30 15.16
CA ASP A 73 -3.00 14.28 16.07
C ASP A 73 -3.44 12.86 16.49
N VAL A 74 -2.68 11.83 16.11
CA VAL A 74 -3.06 10.43 16.39
C VAL A 74 -2.13 9.85 17.43
N SER A 75 -2.69 9.34 18.54
CA SER A 75 -1.86 8.68 19.55
C SER A 75 -1.20 7.40 18.99
N PRO A 76 0.04 7.09 19.39
CA PRO A 76 0.70 5.86 18.99
C PRO A 76 -0.10 4.58 19.29
N ALA A 77 -0.86 4.58 20.39
CA ALA A 77 -1.68 3.44 20.80
C ALA A 77 -2.83 3.18 19.82
N VAL A 78 -3.49 4.24 19.33
CA VAL A 78 -4.57 4.13 18.34
C VAL A 78 -4.01 3.66 17.00
N ALA A 79 -2.91 4.23 16.53
CA ALA A 79 -2.31 3.86 15.25
C ALA A 79 -1.85 2.38 15.22
N ARG A 80 -1.38 1.83 16.36
CA ARG A 80 -1.00 0.41 16.50
C ARG A 80 -2.15 -0.58 16.29
N LEU A 81 -3.41 -0.18 16.50
CA LEU A 81 -4.54 -1.08 16.25
C LEU A 81 -4.72 -1.39 14.76
N LEU A 82 -4.22 -0.53 13.89
CA LEU A 82 -4.33 -0.67 12.43
C LEU A 82 -3.04 -1.21 11.79
N ILE A 83 -1.91 -1.10 12.48
CA ILE A 83 -0.59 -1.44 11.96
C ILE A 83 0.09 -2.44 12.91
N HIS A 84 0.31 -3.66 12.43
CA HIS A 84 1.03 -4.67 13.20
C HIS A 84 2.52 -4.30 13.28
N VAL A 85 3.01 -4.11 14.50
CA VAL A 85 4.43 -3.89 14.80
C VAL A 85 5.03 -5.24 15.17
N SER A 86 5.96 -5.73 14.36
CA SER A 86 6.84 -6.86 14.71
C SER A 86 7.86 -6.45 15.77
#